data_AF-A0A9P1GUP7-F1
#
_entry.id   AF-A0A9P1GUP7-F1
#
_cell.length_a   1.000
_cell.length_b   1.000
_cell.length_c   1.000
_cell.angle_alpha   90.00
_cell.angle_beta   90.00
_cell.angle_gamma   90.00
#
_symmetry.space_group_name_H-M   'P 1'
#
loop_
_entity.id
_entity.type
_entity.pdbx_description
1 polymer ?
#
loop_
_entity_poly.entity_id
_entity_poly.type
_entity_poly.pdbx_seq_one_letter_code
_entity_poly.pdbx_strand_id
1 'polypeptide(L)'
;MSRDTRVYKDADRFNPDRYRPLPDGTPGEPHPVGHFGFGRRSCVGKYLADNSCWAVIATVLATSRIEKKRDENGRVVEPTVQFTNGGTCHPEHFECWIQPRSAKSIELLAAASSTSSVKRRIYLTPSFSNPGKDRATAKEEAEGPEEG
;
A
#
# COMPACT_ATOMS: atom_id res chain seq x y z
N MET A 1 22.00 -11.09 8.22
CA MET A 1 21.19 -12.18 8.79
C MET A 1 19.88 -12.37 8.04
N SER A 2 19.06 -11.34 7.85
CA SER A 2 17.78 -11.43 7.12
C SER A 2 17.89 -11.78 5.62
N ARG A 3 19.10 -11.79 5.04
CA ARG A 3 19.40 -12.20 3.66
C ARG A 3 20.40 -13.36 3.58
N ASP A 4 20.54 -14.13 4.66
CA ASP A 4 21.46 -15.27 4.69
C ASP A 4 20.89 -16.44 3.88
N THR A 5 21.55 -16.80 2.78
CA THR A 5 21.13 -17.89 1.87
C THR A 5 21.24 -19.27 2.49
N ARG A 6 21.91 -19.41 3.64
CA ARG A 6 21.93 -20.65 4.43
C ARG A 6 20.64 -20.86 5.22
N VAL A 7 19.86 -19.80 5.43
CA VAL A 7 18.61 -19.82 6.21
C VAL A 7 17.39 -19.67 5.31
N TYR A 8 17.46 -18.77 4.32
CA TYR A 8 16.34 -18.40 3.46
C TYR A 8 16.57 -18.81 2.01
N LYS A 9 15.61 -19.51 1.40
CA LYS A 9 15.64 -19.78 -0.05
C LYS A 9 15.34 -18.49 -0.81
N ASP A 10 16.11 -18.19 -1.85
CA ASP A 10 15.99 -16.92 -2.59
C ASP A 10 15.89 -15.71 -1.65
N ALA A 11 16.89 -15.56 -0.76
CA ALA A 11 16.86 -14.60 0.35
C ALA A 11 16.66 -13.14 -0.08
N ASP A 12 16.95 -12.83 -1.35
CA ASP A 12 16.78 -11.51 -1.95
C ASP A 12 15.33 -11.25 -2.44
N ARG A 13 14.52 -12.30 -2.58
CA ARG A 13 13.14 -12.23 -3.09
C ARG A 13 12.15 -12.02 -1.95
N PHE A 14 11.35 -10.97 -2.07
CA PHE A 14 10.19 -10.76 -1.20
C PHE A 14 9.12 -11.83 -1.48
N ASN A 15 8.93 -12.74 -0.54
CA ASN A 15 7.93 -13.80 -0.60
C ASN A 15 7.33 -14.00 0.79
N PRO A 16 6.13 -13.47 1.09
CA PRO A 16 5.46 -13.67 2.39
C PRO A 16 5.11 -15.13 2.67
N ASP A 17 4.82 -15.93 1.64
CA ASP A 17 4.37 -17.32 1.81
C ASP A 17 5.47 -18.23 2.37
N ARG A 18 6.74 -17.80 2.35
CA ARG A 18 7.87 -18.58 2.91
C ARG A 18 7.71 -18.93 4.38
N TYR A 19 6.94 -18.14 5.14
CA TYR A 19 6.72 -18.35 6.57
C TYR A 19 5.50 -19.24 6.88
N ARG A 20 4.69 -19.56 5.87
CA ARG A 20 3.49 -20.39 6.04
C ARG A 20 3.90 -21.87 6.16
N PRO A 21 3.26 -22.67 7.02
CA PRO A 21 3.43 -24.11 7.02
C PRO A 21 3.08 -24.71 5.65
N LEU A 22 3.85 -25.71 5.23
CA LEU A 22 3.60 -26.47 4.02
C LEU A 22 2.40 -27.41 4.19
N PRO A 23 1.76 -27.87 3.09
CA PRO A 23 0.61 -28.78 3.16
C PRO A 23 0.90 -30.10 3.89
N ASP A 24 2.15 -30.53 3.93
CA ASP A 24 2.63 -31.72 4.63
C ASP A 24 2.85 -31.49 6.14
N GLY A 25 2.56 -30.30 6.65
CA GLY A 25 2.74 -29.92 8.05
C GLY A 25 4.15 -29.45 8.39
N THR A 26 5.09 -29.44 7.44
CA THR A 26 6.43 -28.89 7.65
C THR A 26 6.32 -27.39 7.96
N PRO A 27 6.97 -26.87 9.02
CA PRO A 27 6.97 -25.45 9.30
C PRO A 27 7.61 -24.67 8.15
N GLY A 28 7.14 -23.44 7.95
CA GLY A 28 7.78 -22.51 7.02
C GLY A 28 9.20 -22.13 7.49
N GLU A 29 9.87 -21.31 6.69
CA GLU A 29 11.15 -20.72 7.06
C GLU A 29 11.03 -19.87 8.33
N PRO A 30 12.09 -19.75 9.14
CA PRO A 30 12.03 -19.03 10.42
C PRO A 30 11.83 -17.52 10.20
N HIS A 31 10.99 -16.88 11.01
CA HIS A 31 10.86 -15.42 10.96
C HIS A 31 12.23 -14.73 11.18
N PRO A 32 12.49 -13.63 10.46
CA PRO A 32 13.78 -12.97 10.54
C PRO A 32 13.98 -12.32 11.91
N VAL A 33 15.21 -12.43 12.41
CA VAL A 33 15.61 -12.00 13.76
C VAL A 33 16.67 -10.92 13.68
N GLY A 34 16.76 -10.12 14.75
CA GLY A 34 17.81 -9.11 14.93
C GLY A 34 17.46 -7.70 14.47
N HIS A 35 16.28 -7.46 13.89
CA HIS A 35 15.80 -6.12 13.52
C HIS A 35 15.73 -5.17 14.73
N PHE A 36 15.53 -5.74 15.93
CA PHE A 36 15.49 -5.05 17.21
C PHE A 36 16.74 -5.26 18.06
N GLY A 37 17.83 -5.77 17.48
CA GLY A 37 19.07 -6.06 18.22
C GLY A 37 18.99 -7.28 19.14
N PHE A 38 20.10 -7.56 19.83
CA PHE A 38 20.31 -8.77 20.62
C PHE A 38 20.78 -8.47 22.04
N GLY A 39 20.56 -9.43 22.95
CA GLY A 39 21.06 -9.38 24.32
C GLY A 39 20.54 -8.19 25.13
N ARG A 40 21.39 -7.64 26.00
CA ARG A 40 21.04 -6.56 26.94
C ARG A 40 20.62 -5.24 26.29
N ARG A 41 20.89 -5.06 24.98
CA ARG A 41 20.56 -3.85 24.22
C ARG A 41 19.47 -4.11 23.17
N SER A 42 18.74 -5.21 23.29
CA SER A 42 17.55 -5.45 22.48
C SER A 42 16.53 -4.33 22.70
N CYS A 43 15.86 -3.88 21.64
CA CYS A 43 14.88 -2.81 21.69
C CYS A 43 13.74 -3.16 22.65
N VAL A 44 13.62 -2.41 23.74
CA VAL A 44 12.55 -2.56 24.72
C VAL A 44 11.17 -2.31 24.11
N GLY A 45 11.11 -1.53 23.02
CA GLY A 45 9.88 -1.21 22.30
C GLY A 45 9.46 -2.22 21.22
N LYS A 46 10.16 -3.35 21.05
CA LYS A 46 9.88 -4.29 19.94
C LYS A 46 8.41 -4.76 19.87
N TYR A 47 7.82 -5.09 21.00
CA TYR A 47 6.43 -5.55 21.06
C TYR A 47 5.43 -4.45 20.72
N LEU A 48 5.69 -3.23 21.17
CA LEU A 48 4.88 -2.07 20.81
C LEU A 48 5.00 -1.77 19.31
N ALA A 49 6.22 -1.82 18.76
CA ALA A 49 6.47 -1.62 17.34
C ALA A 49 5.75 -2.66 16.48
N ASP A 50 5.88 -3.96 16.79
CA ASP A 50 5.24 -5.04 16.05
C ASP A 50 3.71 -4.89 16.04
N ASN A 51 3.11 -4.68 17.22
CA ASN A 51 1.66 -4.49 17.34
C ASN A 51 1.16 -3.23 16.64
N SER A 52 1.91 -2.13 16.72
CA SER A 52 1.56 -0.87 16.06
C SER A 52 1.63 -1.01 14.54
N CYS A 53 2.70 -1.63 14.02
CA CYS A 53 2.85 -1.88 12.59
C CYS A 53 1.72 -2.79 12.08
N TRP A 54 1.38 -3.85 12.82
CA TRP A 54 0.28 -4.73 12.46
C TRP A 54 -1.05 -3.98 12.38
N ALA A 55 -1.39 -3.19 13.41
CA ALA A 55 -2.61 -2.41 13.46
C ALA A 55 -2.69 -1.41 12.30
N VAL A 56 -1.62 -0.64 12.06
CA VAL A 56 -1.55 0.34 10.96
C VAL A 56 -1.72 -0.35 9.61
N ILE A 57 -0.98 -1.42 9.33
CA ILE A 57 -1.06 -2.13 8.05
C ILE A 57 -2.46 -2.71 7.85
N ALA A 58 -3.04 -3.35 8.86
CA ALA A 58 -4.39 -3.91 8.80
C ALA A 58 -5.44 -2.81 8.53
N THR A 59 -5.36 -1.68 9.24
CA THR A 59 -6.29 -0.54 9.03
C THR A 59 -6.13 0.07 7.64
N VAL A 60 -4.89 0.30 7.18
CA VAL A 60 -4.63 0.85 5.85
C VAL A 60 -5.17 -0.09 4.77
N LEU A 61 -4.88 -1.39 4.86
CA LEU A 61 -5.39 -2.37 3.90
C LEU A 61 -6.92 -2.51 3.97
N ALA A 62 -7.54 -2.41 5.15
CA ALA A 62 -8.99 -2.50 5.28
C ALA A 62 -9.73 -1.27 4.71
N THR A 63 -9.13 -0.07 4.84
CA THR A 63 -9.79 1.20 4.49
C THR A 63 -9.39 1.75 3.14
N SER A 64 -8.21 1.41 2.65
CA SER A 64 -7.59 2.05 1.48
C SER A 64 -7.11 1.05 0.44
N ARG A 65 -7.22 1.44 -0.83
CA ARG A 65 -6.57 0.80 -1.96
C ARG A 65 -5.31 1.59 -2.30
N ILE A 66 -4.18 0.91 -2.34
CA ILE A 66 -2.89 1.50 -2.70
C ILE A 66 -2.54 1.02 -4.11
N GLU A 67 -2.32 1.96 -5.01
CA GLU A 67 -1.97 1.71 -6.40
C GLU A 67 -0.77 2.56 -6.82
N LYS A 68 -0.13 2.15 -7.91
CA LYS A 68 0.89 2.95 -8.58
C LYS A 68 0.25 4.20 -9.20
N LYS A 69 1.01 5.29 -9.27
CA LYS A 69 0.57 6.50 -9.96
C LYS A 69 0.29 6.19 -11.44
N ARG A 70 -0.71 6.87 -12.01
CA ARG A 70 -0.97 6.87 -13.45
C ARG A 70 -0.56 8.21 -14.05
N ASP A 71 -0.03 8.17 -15.27
CA ASP A 71 0.25 9.38 -16.04
C ASP A 71 -1.03 9.98 -16.64
N GLU A 72 -0.90 11.09 -17.36
CA GLU A 72 -2.01 11.78 -18.04
C GLU A 72 -2.72 10.90 -19.08
N ASN A 73 -2.04 9.86 -19.58
CA ASN A 73 -2.58 8.90 -20.54
C ASN A 73 -3.15 7.63 -19.86
N GLY A 74 -3.24 7.61 -18.53
CA GLY A 74 -3.76 6.49 -17.74
C GLY A 74 -2.81 5.30 -17.60
N ARG A 75 -1.55 5.41 -18.07
CA ARG A 75 -0.54 4.36 -17.99
C ARG A 75 0.09 4.32 -16.59
N VAL A 76 0.37 3.12 -16.11
CA VAL A 76 1.02 2.91 -14.81
C VAL A 76 2.46 3.39 -14.88
N VAL A 77 2.83 4.30 -13.97
CA VAL A 77 4.20 4.78 -13.80
C VAL A 77 4.87 3.91 -12.74
N GLU A 78 5.96 3.23 -13.12
CA GLU A 78 6.75 2.44 -12.16
C GLU A 78 7.51 3.40 -11.23
N PRO A 79 7.31 3.30 -9.89
CA PRO A 79 8.06 4.14 -8.97
C PRO A 79 9.54 3.76 -9.00
N THR A 80 10.41 4.76 -9.11
CA THR A 80 11.85 4.56 -8.91
C THR A 80 12.09 4.43 -7.41
N VAL A 81 12.38 3.22 -6.95
CA VAL A 81 12.59 2.95 -5.52
C VAL A 81 14.06 3.17 -5.17
N GLN A 82 14.34 4.29 -4.51
CA GLN A 82 15.62 4.57 -3.85
C GLN A 82 15.42 4.49 -2.33
N PHE A 83 16.48 4.17 -1.61
CA PHE A 83 16.44 4.05 -0.15
C PHE A 83 17.39 5.04 0.49
N THR A 84 16.96 5.61 1.60
CA THR A 84 17.85 6.43 2.43
C THR A 84 18.98 5.59 3.00
N ASN A 85 20.15 6.23 3.16
CA ASN A 85 21.30 5.63 3.80
C ASN A 85 21.49 6.24 5.20
N GLY A 86 21.67 5.41 6.23
CA GLY A 86 21.79 5.86 7.62
C GLY A 86 21.54 4.75 8.64
N GLY A 87 21.35 5.13 9.90
CA GLY A 87 21.03 4.19 10.98
C GLY A 87 19.67 3.49 10.81
N THR A 88 18.80 4.03 9.96
CA THR A 88 17.58 3.40 9.46
C THR A 88 17.56 3.47 7.94
N CYS A 89 16.85 2.53 7.30
CA CYS A 89 16.68 2.46 5.87
C CYS A 89 15.18 2.49 5.56
N HIS A 90 14.74 3.48 4.79
CA HIS A 90 13.37 3.58 4.31
C HIS A 90 13.37 4.12 2.87
N PRO A 91 12.31 3.86 2.09
CA PRO A 91 12.21 4.42 0.76
C PRO A 91 12.31 5.96 0.80
N GLU A 92 12.95 6.52 -0.22
CA GLU A 92 12.82 7.93 -0.55
C GLU A 92 11.39 8.25 -1.00
N HIS A 93 11.09 9.54 -1.17
CA HIS A 93 9.77 9.94 -1.63
C HIS A 93 9.49 9.38 -3.03
N PHE A 94 8.36 8.67 -3.16
CA PHE A 94 7.81 8.25 -4.44
C PHE A 94 6.31 8.53 -4.46
N GLU A 95 5.77 8.77 -5.65
CA GLU A 95 4.35 9.03 -5.83
C GLU A 95 3.54 7.72 -5.90
N CYS A 96 2.38 7.71 -5.26
CA CYS A 96 1.44 6.60 -5.30
C CYS A 96 0.00 7.14 -5.22
N TRP A 97 -0.96 6.28 -5.57
CA TRP A 97 -2.37 6.58 -5.42
C TRP A 97 -2.95 5.81 -4.25
N ILE A 98 -3.60 6.53 -3.34
CA ILE A 98 -4.26 5.95 -2.18
C ILE A 98 -5.71 6.42 -2.19
N GLN A 99 -6.64 5.48 -2.30
CA GLN A 99 -8.07 5.76 -2.42
C GLN A 99 -8.87 4.97 -1.38
N PRO A 100 -9.90 5.56 -0.75
CA PRO A 100 -10.79 4.82 0.14
C PRO A 100 -11.48 3.65 -0.58
N ARG A 101 -11.66 2.50 0.09
CA ARG A 101 -12.28 1.30 -0.51
C ARG A 101 -13.81 1.37 -0.58
N SER A 102 -14.44 2.14 0.30
CA SER A 102 -15.91 2.23 0.43
C SER A 102 -16.36 3.55 1.05
N ALA A 103 -17.65 3.87 0.96
CA ALA A 103 -18.25 5.03 1.63
C ALA A 103 -17.99 5.02 3.14
N LYS A 104 -18.12 3.85 3.79
CA LYS A 104 -17.79 3.69 5.21
C LYS A 104 -16.31 3.94 5.50
N SER A 105 -15.41 3.55 4.59
CA SER A 105 -13.99 3.87 4.72
C SER A 105 -13.74 5.38 4.67
N ILE A 106 -14.48 6.14 3.85
CA ILE A 106 -14.39 7.61 3.80
C ILE A 106 -14.78 8.20 5.16
N GLU A 107 -15.90 7.77 5.73
CA GLU A 107 -16.36 8.24 7.05
C GLU A 107 -15.32 7.96 8.14
N LEU A 108 -14.80 6.73 8.19
CA LEU A 108 -13.79 6.33 9.17
C LEU A 108 -12.49 7.14 9.02
N LEU A 109 -12.03 7.36 7.79
CA LEU A 109 -10.82 8.15 7.51
C LEU A 109 -11.04 9.63 7.86
N ALA A 110 -12.21 10.18 7.56
CA ALA A 110 -12.58 11.56 7.91
C ALA A 110 -12.59 11.75 9.43
N ALA A 111 -13.23 10.83 10.17
CA ALA A 111 -13.26 10.86 11.64
C ALA A 111 -11.88 10.73 12.28
N ALA A 112 -10.99 9.90 11.70
CA ALA A 112 -9.61 9.80 12.17
C ALA A 112 -8.81 11.09 11.90
N SER A 113 -9.06 11.76 10.76
CA SER A 113 -8.33 12.96 10.35
C SER A 113 -8.72 14.23 11.13
N SER A 114 -9.98 14.35 11.57
CA SER A 114 -10.45 15.50 12.36
C SER A 114 -9.81 15.59 13.74
N THR A 115 -9.20 14.50 14.22
CA THR A 115 -8.56 14.41 15.53
C THR A 115 -7.09 14.87 15.51
N SER A 116 -6.49 15.12 14.34
CA SER A 116 -5.04 15.36 14.21
C SER A 116 -4.70 16.71 13.55
N SER A 117 -4.16 17.66 14.33
CA SER A 117 -3.56 18.93 13.85
C SER A 117 -2.24 18.75 13.08
N VAL A 118 -2.00 17.58 12.49
CA VAL A 118 -0.78 17.31 11.72
C VAL A 118 -1.08 17.44 10.23
N LYS A 119 -0.83 18.62 9.66
CA LYS A 119 -0.79 18.83 8.21
C LYS A 119 0.41 18.08 7.62
N ARG A 120 0.30 16.77 7.42
CA ARG A 120 1.17 16.04 6.49
C ARG A 120 0.50 16.03 5.13
N ARG A 121 1.27 16.45 4.12
CA ARG A 121 0.86 16.56 2.72
C ARG A 121 0.64 15.16 2.14
N ILE A 122 -0.49 14.55 2.50
CA ILE A 122 -1.02 13.39 1.80
C ILE A 122 -1.70 13.97 0.55
N TYR A 123 -1.13 13.70 -0.62
CA TYR A 123 -1.73 14.09 -1.89
C TYR A 123 -2.96 13.19 -2.15
N LEU A 124 -4.05 13.46 -1.45
CA LEU A 124 -5.38 13.06 -1.91
C LEU A 124 -5.69 13.98 -3.09
N THR A 125 -5.24 13.60 -4.30
CA THR A 125 -5.68 14.31 -5.51
C THR A 125 -7.19 14.15 -5.61
N PRO A 126 -7.97 15.24 -5.77
CA PRO A 126 -9.40 15.12 -5.99
C PRO A 126 -9.64 14.29 -7.25
N SER A 127 -10.55 13.34 -7.12
CA SER A 127 -11.10 12.46 -8.16
C SER A 127 -11.06 13.09 -9.57
N PHE A 128 -10.12 12.67 -10.41
CA PHE A 128 -10.34 12.75 -11.86
C PHE A 128 -11.47 11.77 -12.18
N SER A 129 -12.54 12.29 -12.78
CA SER A 129 -13.67 11.47 -13.24
C SER A 129 -13.15 10.34 -14.12
N ASN A 130 -13.69 9.15 -13.91
CA ASN A 130 -13.41 7.98 -14.72
C ASN A 130 -13.89 8.25 -16.16
N PRO A 131 -13.02 8.41 -17.17
CA PRO A 131 -13.45 8.75 -18.54
C PRO A 131 -14.17 7.57 -19.25
N GLY A 132 -14.37 6.44 -18.56
CA GLY A 132 -15.03 5.25 -19.11
C GLY A 132 -16.53 5.12 -18.84
N LYS A 133 -17.18 6.05 -18.12
CA LYS A 133 -18.64 5.97 -17.83
C LYS A 133 -19.52 6.91 -18.65
N ASP A 134 -18.96 7.93 -19.28
CA ASP A 134 -19.76 8.97 -19.95
C ASP A 134 -20.04 8.69 -21.43
N ARG A 135 -19.61 7.54 -21.96
CA ARG A 135 -19.84 7.14 -23.37
C ARG A 135 -21.09 6.28 -23.58
N ALA A 136 -21.81 5.89 -22.53
CA ALA A 136 -22.94 4.96 -22.62
C ALA A 136 -24.33 5.64 -22.61
N THR A 137 -24.42 6.95 -22.46
CA THR A 137 -25.70 7.69 -22.44
C THR A 137 -25.63 8.94 -23.31
N ALA A 138 -25.44 8.75 -24.61
CA ALA A 138 -25.64 9.78 -25.63
C ALA A 138 -25.91 9.10 -26.98
N LYS A 139 -26.98 8.30 -27.03
CA LYS A 139 -27.61 7.86 -28.28
C LYS A 139 -29.10 7.71 -28.02
N GLU A 140 -29.79 8.84 -27.92
CA GLU A 140 -31.17 8.95 -28.40
C GLU A 140 -31.41 10.41 -28.81
N GLU A 141 -32.22 10.59 -29.85
CA GLU A 141 -32.74 11.85 -30.41
C GLU A 141 -31.83 12.66 -31.37
N ALA A 142 -31.96 12.37 -32.67
CA ALA A 142 -32.29 13.37 -33.70
C ALA A 142 -32.23 12.74 -35.10
N GLU A 143 -33.35 12.21 -35.60
CA GLU A 143 -33.59 12.16 -37.06
C GLU A 143 -35.11 12.22 -37.29
N GLY A 144 -35.60 13.46 -37.41
CA GLY A 144 -36.87 13.81 -38.04
C GLY A 144 -36.61 14.39 -39.44
N PRO A 145 -37.64 14.49 -40.29
CA PRO A 145 -37.58 14.20 -41.72
C PRO A 145 -37.20 15.42 -42.59
N GLU A 146 -36.57 15.18 -43.74
CA GLU A 146 -36.56 16.13 -44.86
C GLU A 146 -37.28 15.56 -46.08
N GLU A 147 -38.20 16.39 -46.59
CA GLU A 147 -38.94 16.25 -47.83
C GLU A 147 -38.03 16.46 -49.06
N GLY A 148 -38.33 15.75 -50.16
CA GLY A 148 -37.70 15.90 -51.47
C GLY A 148 -38.01 14.76 -52.42
#